data_AF-A0A644Y819-F1
#
_entry.id   AF-A0A644Y819-F1
#
_cell.length_a   1.000
_cell.length_b   1.000
_cell.length_c   1.000
_cell.angle_alpha   90.00
_cell.angle_beta   90.00
_cell.angle_gamma   90.00
#
_symmetry.space_group_name_H-M   'P 1'
#
loop_
_entity.id
_entity.type
_entity.pdbx_description
1 polymer ?
#
loop_
_entity_poly.entity_id
_entity_poly.type
_entity_poly.pdbx_seq_one_letter_code
_entity_poly.pdbx_strand_id
1 'polypeptide(L)'
;MASAAFGVETPSGNFLANTLYVNIGKILGIKAVYRSGEIAAEIAGGLICTQPSVADFDNPETKDILEKYLVAKQGYSARDRVKVLRFLEYAMGQGSVIPAESLLGGGAPAACRVAIKGASNIKYYKQCVKKIIGI
;
A
#
# COMPACT_ATOMS: atom_id res chain seq x y z
N MET A 1 -9.16 8.57 -11.15
CA MET A 1 -9.63 9.80 -11.81
C MET A 1 -9.08 9.92 -13.23
N ALA A 2 -7.76 9.92 -13.47
CA ALA A 2 -7.21 10.00 -14.83
C ALA A 2 -7.60 8.82 -15.77
N SER A 3 -7.56 7.58 -15.29
CA SER A 3 -7.91 6.39 -16.10
C SER A 3 -9.37 6.40 -16.58
N ALA A 4 -10.28 6.93 -15.76
CA ALA A 4 -11.69 7.08 -16.12
C ALA A 4 -11.89 8.27 -17.09
N ALA A 5 -11.22 9.40 -16.84
CA ALA A 5 -11.34 10.60 -17.66
C ALA A 5 -10.85 10.40 -19.11
N PHE A 6 -9.85 9.55 -19.32
CA PHE A 6 -9.31 9.22 -20.64
C PHE A 6 -9.78 7.84 -21.16
N GLY A 7 -10.87 7.32 -20.60
CA GLY A 7 -11.49 6.08 -21.06
C GLY A 7 -12.10 6.23 -22.45
N VAL A 8 -12.35 5.10 -23.11
CA VAL A 8 -12.94 5.05 -24.46
C VAL A 8 -14.13 4.09 -24.48
N GLU A 9 -15.13 4.42 -25.27
CA GLU A 9 -16.25 3.53 -25.52
C GLU A 9 -15.80 2.36 -26.41
N THR A 10 -16.23 1.15 -26.07
CA THR A 10 -15.97 -0.07 -26.82
C THR A 10 -17.04 -0.25 -27.91
N PRO A 11 -16.77 -1.08 -28.95
CA PRO A 11 -17.79 -1.38 -29.97
C PRO A 11 -19.09 -1.98 -29.42
N SER A 12 -19.07 -2.54 -28.21
CA SER A 12 -20.25 -3.10 -27.55
C SER A 12 -21.02 -2.06 -26.71
N GLY A 13 -20.63 -0.78 -26.74
CA GLY A 13 -21.26 0.30 -25.96
C GLY A 13 -20.83 0.37 -24.48
N ASN A 14 -19.84 -0.43 -24.05
CA ASN A 14 -19.29 -0.35 -22.70
C ASN A 14 -18.14 0.66 -22.65
N PHE A 15 -17.79 1.20 -21.48
CA PHE A 15 -16.63 2.08 -21.35
C PHE A 15 -15.41 1.33 -20.80
N LEU A 16 -14.30 1.38 -21.52
CA LEU A 16 -13.02 0.83 -21.11
C LEU A 16 -12.12 1.96 -20.58
N ALA A 17 -11.63 1.80 -19.35
CA ALA A 17 -10.69 2.73 -18.77
C ALA A 17 -9.37 2.76 -19.55
N ASN A 18 -8.69 3.91 -19.54
CA ASN A 18 -7.42 4.07 -20.23
C ASN A 18 -6.35 3.12 -19.68
N THR A 19 -5.90 2.18 -20.50
CA THR A 19 -5.01 1.09 -20.08
C THR A 19 -3.62 1.58 -19.66
N LEU A 20 -3.10 2.65 -20.27
CA LEU A 20 -1.83 3.25 -19.86
C LEU A 20 -1.91 3.78 -18.44
N TYR A 21 -2.93 4.59 -18.13
CA TYR A 21 -3.09 5.17 -16.79
C TYR A 21 -3.45 4.14 -15.72
N VAL A 22 -4.20 3.08 -16.06
CA VAL A 22 -4.49 1.97 -15.14
C VAL A 22 -3.19 1.28 -14.70
N ASN A 23 -2.33 0.92 -15.65
CA ASN A 23 -1.07 0.23 -15.33
C ASN A 23 -0.09 1.14 -14.57
N ILE A 24 -0.04 2.43 -14.89
CA ILE A 24 0.74 3.41 -14.12
C ILE A 24 0.22 3.48 -12.68
N GLY A 25 -1.11 3.58 -12.51
CA GLY A 25 -1.76 3.61 -11.21
C GLY A 25 -1.44 2.38 -10.37
N LYS A 26 -1.46 1.19 -10.96
CA LYS A 26 -1.06 -0.06 -10.27
C LYS A 26 0.38 0.01 -9.76
N ILE A 27 1.34 0.39 -10.61
CA ILE A 27 2.76 0.49 -10.21
C ILE A 27 2.96 1.53 -9.09
N LEU A 28 2.27 2.65 -9.14
CA LEU A 28 2.32 3.67 -8.09
C LEU A 28 1.67 3.18 -6.79
N GLY A 29 0.52 2.50 -6.89
CA GLY A 29 -0.19 1.93 -5.75
C GLY A 29 0.64 0.89 -5.01
N ILE A 30 1.35 0.01 -5.75
CA ILE A 30 2.30 -0.94 -5.17
C ILE A 30 3.31 -0.21 -4.28
N LYS A 31 4.01 0.79 -4.83
CA LYS A 31 5.03 1.54 -4.10
C LYS A 31 4.44 2.24 -2.87
N ALA A 32 3.26 2.81 -3.01
CA ALA A 32 2.58 3.49 -1.92
C ALA A 32 2.28 2.52 -0.76
N VAL A 33 1.76 1.32 -1.05
CA VAL A 33 1.44 0.33 -0.01
C VAL A 33 2.68 -0.10 0.78
N TYR A 34 3.76 -0.47 0.10
CA TYR A 34 5.00 -0.86 0.78
C TYR A 34 5.62 0.31 1.57
N ARG A 35 5.63 1.52 1.00
CA ARG A 35 6.14 2.70 1.69
C ARG A 35 5.29 3.10 2.90
N SER A 36 3.97 2.99 2.79
CA SER A 36 3.07 3.19 3.93
C SER A 36 3.34 2.19 5.04
N GLY A 37 3.64 0.93 4.68
CA GLY A 37 4.03 -0.10 5.64
C GLY A 37 5.31 0.26 6.41
N GLU A 38 6.33 0.73 5.69
CA GLU A 38 7.58 1.19 6.29
C GLU A 38 7.37 2.37 7.25
N ILE A 39 6.67 3.41 6.81
CA ILE A 39 6.38 4.60 7.64
C ILE A 39 5.58 4.23 8.89
N ALA A 40 4.57 3.36 8.76
CA ALA A 40 3.76 2.97 9.90
C ALA A 40 4.54 2.07 10.89
N ALA A 41 5.48 1.24 10.42
CA ALA A 41 6.38 0.50 11.31
C ALA A 41 7.33 1.44 12.09
N GLU A 42 7.89 2.46 11.42
CA GLU A 42 8.73 3.49 12.07
C GLU A 42 7.95 4.24 13.16
N ILE A 43 6.71 4.66 12.86
CA ILE A 43 5.85 5.38 13.81
C ILE A 43 5.41 4.48 14.97
N ALA A 44 5.09 3.22 14.70
CA ALA A 44 4.61 2.27 15.72
C ALA A 44 5.70 1.91 16.75
N GLY A 45 6.97 1.93 16.33
CA GLY A 45 8.10 1.52 17.15
C GLY A 45 8.12 0.02 17.45
N GLY A 46 9.08 -0.42 18.26
CA GLY A 46 9.35 -1.85 18.46
C GLY A 46 8.23 -2.66 19.12
N LEU A 47 7.28 -2.01 19.81
CA LEU A 47 6.18 -2.74 20.45
C LEU A 47 5.29 -3.46 19.43
N ILE A 48 5.29 -3.05 18.16
CA ILE A 48 4.56 -3.75 17.09
C ILE A 48 4.99 -5.21 16.91
N CYS A 49 6.26 -5.54 17.16
CA CYS A 49 6.79 -6.90 17.01
C CYS A 49 7.00 -7.65 18.33
N THR A 50 6.88 -6.96 19.47
CA THR A 50 7.12 -7.53 20.81
C THR A 50 5.94 -7.40 21.75
N GLN A 51 4.78 -6.96 21.26
CA GLN A 51 3.58 -6.80 22.07
C GLN A 51 3.09 -8.13 22.67
N PRO A 52 2.58 -8.11 23.91
CA PRO A 52 1.98 -9.29 24.52
C PRO A 52 0.79 -9.84 23.74
N SER A 53 0.41 -11.08 24.05
CA SER A 53 -0.80 -11.70 23.54
C SER A 53 -2.04 -11.21 24.30
N VAL A 54 -3.23 -11.49 23.76
CA VAL A 54 -4.49 -11.22 24.47
C VAL A 54 -4.57 -12.05 25.76
N ALA A 55 -4.05 -13.28 25.76
CA ALA A 55 -4.03 -14.14 26.94
C ALA A 55 -3.23 -13.52 28.09
N ASP A 56 -2.14 -12.80 27.79
CA ASP A 56 -1.34 -12.11 28.82
C ASP A 56 -2.10 -10.94 29.46
N PHE A 57 -2.98 -10.26 28.71
CA PHE A 57 -3.86 -9.21 29.23
C PHE A 57 -5.05 -9.77 30.04
N ASP A 58 -5.41 -11.02 29.83
CA ASP A 58 -6.52 -11.69 30.55
C ASP A 58 -6.00 -12.55 31.72
N ASN A 59 -4.68 -12.75 31.82
CA ASN A 59 -4.04 -13.46 32.94
C ASN A 59 -3.95 -12.58 34.20
N PRO A 60 -4.51 -13.01 35.35
CA PRO A 60 -4.50 -12.25 36.60
C PRO A 60 -3.11 -11.85 37.11
N GLU A 61 -2.08 -12.65 36.84
CA GLU A 61 -0.72 -12.40 37.33
C GLU A 61 0.02 -11.32 36.52
N THR A 62 -0.25 -11.22 35.22
CA THR A 62 0.46 -10.31 34.30
C THR A 62 -0.34 -9.06 33.95
N LYS A 63 -1.67 -9.11 34.02
CA LYS A 63 -2.56 -8.03 33.57
C LYS A 63 -2.21 -6.66 34.18
N ASP A 64 -2.08 -6.58 35.50
CA ASP A 64 -1.84 -5.30 36.18
C ASP A 64 -0.45 -4.72 35.86
N ILE A 65 0.53 -5.61 35.63
CA ILE A 65 1.88 -5.23 35.19
C ILE A 65 1.83 -4.67 33.77
N LEU A 66 1.13 -5.33 32.85
CA LEU A 66 0.99 -4.88 31.47
C LEU A 66 0.25 -3.55 31.38
N GLU A 67 -0.88 -3.39 32.08
CA GLU A 67 -1.63 -2.13 32.11
C GLU A 67 -0.78 -0.96 32.66
N LYS A 68 0.05 -1.23 33.68
CA LYS A 68 0.96 -0.22 34.25
C LYS A 68 2.08 0.19 33.31
N TYR A 69 2.74 -0.75 32.63
CA TYR A 69 3.97 -0.46 31.88
C TYR A 69 3.76 -0.20 30.39
N LEU A 70 2.64 -0.64 29.80
CA LEU A 70 2.36 -0.43 28.38
C LEU A 70 1.47 0.78 28.10
N VAL A 71 0.92 1.43 29.13
CA VAL A 71 0.27 2.74 28.98
C VAL A 71 1.29 3.78 28.48
N ALA A 72 0.85 4.65 27.57
CA ALA A 72 1.73 5.68 26.98
C ALA A 72 1.23 7.10 27.27
N LYS A 73 0.05 7.44 26.76
CA LYS A 73 -0.56 8.77 26.92
C LYS A 73 -1.73 8.70 27.89
N GLN A 74 -1.84 9.69 28.78
CA GLN A 74 -2.98 9.83 29.69
C GLN A 74 -4.30 9.85 28.91
N GLY A 75 -5.31 9.14 29.42
CA GLY A 75 -6.63 9.01 28.77
C GLY A 75 -6.76 7.82 27.82
N TYR A 76 -5.70 7.03 27.59
CA TYR A 76 -5.74 5.80 26.80
C TYR A 76 -5.31 4.60 27.65
N SER A 77 -5.93 3.43 27.42
CA SER A 77 -5.52 2.17 28.08
C SER A 77 -4.34 1.52 27.36
N ALA A 78 -3.59 0.65 28.06
CA ALA A 78 -2.55 -0.15 27.42
C ALA A 78 -3.15 -1.11 26.38
N ARG A 79 -4.33 -1.66 26.70
CA ARG A 79 -5.05 -2.57 25.79
C ARG A 79 -5.45 -1.90 24.48
N ASP A 80 -5.88 -0.63 24.50
CA ASP A 80 -6.22 0.09 23.26
C ASP A 80 -4.99 0.38 22.41
N ARG A 81 -3.87 0.72 23.04
CA ARG A 81 -2.58 0.86 22.34
C ARG A 81 -2.19 -0.45 21.63
N VAL A 82 -2.28 -1.59 22.33
CA VAL A 82 -1.96 -2.92 21.76
C VAL A 82 -2.93 -3.30 20.64
N LYS A 83 -4.22 -2.97 20.73
CA LYS A 83 -5.17 -3.21 19.62
C LYS A 83 -4.78 -2.48 18.34
N VAL A 84 -4.39 -1.21 18.44
CA VAL A 84 -3.92 -0.43 17.27
C VAL A 84 -2.64 -1.03 16.70
N LEU A 85 -1.70 -1.41 17.57
CA LEU A 85 -0.45 -2.04 17.13
C LEU A 85 -0.70 -3.41 16.45
N ARG A 86 -1.59 -4.25 16.98
CA ARG A 86 -2.02 -5.51 16.32
C ARG A 86 -2.66 -5.26 14.96
N PHE A 87 -3.46 -4.20 14.80
CA PHE A 87 -4.01 -3.83 13.51
C PHE A 87 -2.90 -3.45 12.50
N LEU A 88 -1.93 -2.62 12.92
CA LEU A 88 -0.80 -2.24 12.07
C LEU A 88 0.07 -3.44 11.71
N GLU A 89 0.39 -4.29 12.68
CA GLU A 89 1.14 -5.52 12.47
C GLU A 89 0.45 -6.41 11.44
N TYR A 90 -0.87 -6.60 11.56
CA TYR A 90 -1.61 -7.33 10.55
C TYR A 90 -1.50 -6.63 9.20
N ALA A 91 -1.92 -5.36 9.08
CA ALA A 91 -2.03 -4.66 7.81
C ALA A 91 -0.76 -4.70 6.95
N MET A 92 0.42 -4.69 7.59
CA MET A 92 1.73 -4.59 6.95
C MET A 92 2.53 -5.91 6.99
N GLY A 93 2.14 -6.84 7.87
CA GLY A 93 2.89 -8.05 8.17
C GLY A 93 2.61 -9.22 7.24
N GLN A 94 3.35 -10.31 7.45
CA GLN A 94 3.30 -11.53 6.64
C GLN A 94 1.92 -12.22 6.65
N GLY A 95 1.13 -12.02 7.70
CA GLY A 95 -0.22 -12.57 7.82
C GLY A 95 -1.28 -11.83 7.00
N SER A 96 -0.96 -10.68 6.40
CA SER A 96 -1.89 -9.91 5.59
C SER A 96 -1.74 -10.19 4.10
N VAL A 97 -2.89 -10.22 3.43
CA VAL A 97 -2.97 -10.32 1.98
C VAL A 97 -2.67 -8.99 1.29
N ILE A 98 -2.75 -7.86 2.01
CA ILE A 98 -2.68 -6.51 1.44
C ILE A 98 -1.40 -6.28 0.64
N PRO A 99 -0.17 -6.55 1.15
CA PRO A 99 1.04 -6.30 0.37
C PRO A 99 1.13 -7.20 -0.86
N ALA A 100 0.80 -8.49 -0.70
CA ALA A 100 0.90 -9.48 -1.77
C ALA A 100 -0.12 -9.24 -2.90
N GLU A 101 -1.39 -8.98 -2.55
CA GLU A 101 -2.43 -8.64 -3.52
C GLU A 101 -2.15 -7.27 -4.17
N SER A 102 -1.72 -6.28 -3.38
CA SER A 102 -1.34 -4.99 -3.93
C SER A 102 -0.21 -5.12 -4.95
N LEU A 103 0.70 -6.09 -4.79
CA LEU A 103 1.76 -6.41 -5.73
C LEU A 103 1.28 -7.19 -6.97
N LEU A 104 0.43 -8.20 -6.79
CA LEU A 104 0.15 -9.23 -7.80
C LEU A 104 -1.26 -9.19 -8.39
N GLY A 105 -2.21 -8.59 -7.70
CA GLY A 105 -3.60 -8.45 -8.14
C GLY A 105 -3.69 -7.76 -9.51
N GLY A 106 -4.35 -8.40 -10.47
CA GLY A 106 -4.41 -7.91 -11.86
C GLY A 106 -3.12 -8.04 -12.66
N GLY A 107 -2.09 -8.72 -12.12
CA GLY A 107 -0.84 -9.04 -12.81
C GLY A 107 0.41 -8.52 -12.08
N ALA A 108 1.53 -9.22 -12.31
CA ALA A 108 2.81 -8.85 -11.72
C ALA A 108 3.31 -7.50 -12.27
N PRO A 109 4.16 -6.74 -11.53
CA PRO A 109 4.67 -5.45 -11.96
C PRO A 109 5.41 -5.48 -13.31
N ALA A 110 6.02 -6.62 -13.66
CA ALA A 110 6.66 -6.81 -14.95
C ALA A 110 5.65 -6.74 -16.11
N ALA A 111 4.48 -7.37 -15.96
CA ALA A 111 3.40 -7.34 -16.96
C ALA A 111 2.89 -5.91 -17.16
N CYS A 112 2.65 -5.18 -16.06
CA CYS A 112 2.25 -3.77 -16.13
C CYS A 112 3.29 -2.90 -16.85
N ARG A 113 4.60 -3.11 -16.60
CA ARG A 113 5.66 -2.38 -17.30
C ARG A 113 5.70 -2.66 -18.80
N VAL A 114 5.48 -3.92 -19.20
CA VAL A 114 5.36 -4.27 -20.62
C VAL A 114 4.16 -3.56 -21.25
N ALA A 115 3.00 -3.58 -20.60
CA ALA A 115 1.80 -2.88 -21.07
C ALA A 115 2.02 -1.37 -21.21
N ILE A 116 2.65 -0.72 -20.22
CA ILE A 116 3.00 0.70 -20.27
C ILE A 116 3.92 0.98 -21.46
N LYS A 117 4.96 0.16 -21.66
CA LYS A 117 5.90 0.34 -22.78
C LYS A 117 5.20 0.20 -24.12
N GLY A 118 4.27 -0.75 -24.26
CA GLY A 118 3.48 -0.94 -25.48
C GLY A 118 2.52 0.21 -25.77
N ALA A 119 1.91 0.80 -24.73
CA ALA A 119 0.96 1.89 -24.86
C ALA A 119 1.61 3.30 -24.92
N SER A 120 2.91 3.41 -24.60
CA SER A 120 3.62 4.69 -24.57
C SER A 120 4.04 5.16 -25.97
N ASN A 121 3.76 6.43 -26.30
CA ASN A 121 4.16 7.01 -27.59
C ASN A 121 5.62 7.51 -27.58
N ILE A 122 6.58 6.59 -27.45
CA ILE A 122 8.01 6.90 -27.38
C ILE A 122 8.49 7.64 -28.63
N LYS A 123 7.93 7.34 -29.81
CA LYS A 123 8.27 8.01 -31.08
C LYS A 123 7.93 9.49 -31.03
N TYR A 124 6.74 9.84 -30.55
CA TYR A 124 6.32 11.23 -30.36
C TYR A 124 7.26 11.96 -29.38
N TYR A 125 7.53 11.38 -28.21
CA TYR A 125 8.44 12.02 -27.24
C TYR A 125 9.85 12.22 -27.82
N LYS A 126 10.35 11.26 -28.61
CA LYS A 126 11.63 11.41 -29.33
C LYS A 126 11.58 12.60 -30.30
N GLN A 127 10.50 12.76 -31.07
CA GLN A 127 10.33 13.90 -31.97
C GLN A 127 10.26 15.23 -31.23
N CYS A 128 9.58 15.29 -30.07
CA CYS A 128 9.57 16.48 -29.22
C CYS A 128 10.98 16.88 -28.78
N VAL A 129 11.77 15.92 -28.27
CA VAL A 129 13.15 16.17 -27.85
C VAL A 129 14.00 16.66 -29.02
N LYS A 130 13.90 15.98 -30.17
CA LYS A 130 14.60 16.36 -31.41
C LYS A 130 14.33 17.82 -31.80
N LYS A 131 13.05 18.21 -31.80
CA LYS A 131 12.63 19.58 -32.09
C LYS A 131 13.20 20.60 -31.10
N ILE A 132 13.26 20.26 -29.81
CA ILE A 132 13.79 21.15 -28.75
C ILE A 132 15.29 21.37 -28.93
N ILE A 133 16.04 20.33 -29.30
CA ILE A 133 17.51 20.41 -29.43
C ILE A 133 17.99 20.71 -30.87
N GLY A 134 17.08 20.90 -31.83
CA GLY A 134 17.39 21.28 -33.21
C GLY A 134 17.92 20.15 -34.10
N ILE A 135 17.49 18.90 -33.90
CA ILE A 135 17.84 17.73 -34.75
C ILE A 135 16.61 16.99 -35.33
#